data_AF-A0A8H3IZP7-F1
#
_entry.id   AF-A0A8H3IZP7-F1
#
_cell.length_a   1.000
_cell.length_b   1.000
_cell.length_c   1.000
_cell.angle_alpha   90.00
_cell.angle_beta   90.00
_cell.angle_gamma   90.00
#
_symmetry.space_group_name_H-M   'P 1'
#
loop_
_entity.id
_entity.type
_entity.pdbx_description
1 polymer ?
#
loop_
_entity_poly.entity_id
_entity_poly.type
_entity_poly.pdbx_seq_one_letter_code
_entity_poly.pdbx_strand_id
1 'polypeptide(L)'
;EVHHLSGSFTQGLNEASLFQDRYSIRTASQWLGPVLEDLSLANSQITIELNSATDNSLIDASIPQPRLVHAGNFQAKAITSAVEKIRQSAQSMGRILFAQCIELINAATSRGLPRILLAAEASESFITKGTDILVVSLVSELGFHSNPVASHVQAAEIDNQAVNLLALISAHYTLDSPEMQSQLSTAHFVAVCQVLGPK
;
A
#
# COMPACT_ATOMS: atom_id res chain seq x y z
N GLU A 1 -26.44 -20.93 -37.33
CA GLU A 1 -26.87 -19.51 -37.25
C GLU A 1 -25.77 -18.68 -36.60
N VAL A 2 -24.86 -18.12 -37.40
CA VAL A 2 -23.84 -17.17 -36.93
C VAL A 2 -23.79 -16.05 -37.95
N HIS A 3 -24.84 -15.22 -38.02
CA HIS A 3 -24.92 -14.12 -39.00
C HIS A 3 -25.81 -12.94 -38.60
N HIS A 4 -26.08 -12.69 -37.31
CA HIS A 4 -27.01 -11.61 -36.92
C HIS A 4 -26.62 -10.70 -35.74
N LEU A 5 -25.33 -10.57 -35.40
CA LEU A 5 -24.91 -9.60 -34.37
C LEU A 5 -23.90 -8.54 -34.89
N SER A 6 -23.98 -8.20 -36.18
CA SER A 6 -23.27 -7.05 -36.75
C SER A 6 -24.25 -5.90 -36.97
N GLY A 7 -24.58 -5.16 -35.91
CA GLY A 7 -25.45 -4.00 -36.01
C GLY A 7 -25.46 -3.13 -34.74
N SER A 8 -24.91 -1.92 -34.88
CA SER A 8 -25.22 -0.70 -34.11
C SER A 8 -24.81 -0.55 -32.64
N PHE A 9 -23.59 -0.93 -32.23
CA PHE A 9 -23.05 -0.49 -30.92
C PHE A 9 -21.67 0.18 -30.96
N THR A 10 -21.07 0.34 -32.14
CA THR A 10 -19.70 0.88 -32.30
C THR A 10 -19.66 2.37 -32.66
N GLN A 11 -20.80 3.06 -32.68
CA GLN A 11 -20.87 4.48 -33.04
C GLN A 11 -20.37 5.35 -31.88
N GLY A 12 -19.04 5.52 -31.78
CA GLY A 12 -18.39 6.43 -30.82
C GLY A 12 -17.08 5.92 -30.21
N LEU A 13 -16.70 4.66 -30.41
CA LEU A 13 -15.42 4.15 -29.96
C LEU A 13 -14.37 4.39 -31.05
N ASN A 14 -13.37 5.22 -30.78
CA ASN A 14 -12.15 5.27 -31.60
C ASN A 14 -11.62 3.83 -31.76
N GLU A 15 -11.26 3.43 -32.98
CA GLU A 15 -10.79 2.07 -33.34
C GLU A 15 -9.60 1.57 -32.49
N ALA A 16 -8.93 2.48 -31.77
CA ALA A 16 -7.81 2.21 -30.87
C ALA A 16 -8.18 2.00 -29.38
N SER A 17 -9.46 2.06 -29.00
CA SER A 17 -9.88 1.95 -27.58
C SER A 17 -10.18 0.51 -27.16
N LEU A 18 -9.67 0.10 -26.00
CA LEU A 18 -9.98 -1.21 -25.42
C LEU A 18 -11.46 -1.30 -25.05
N PHE A 19 -12.12 -2.40 -25.44
CA PHE A 19 -13.52 -2.67 -25.11
C PHE A 19 -13.77 -2.81 -23.59
N GLN A 20 -12.77 -3.30 -22.84
CA GLN A 20 -12.87 -3.49 -21.39
C GLN A 20 -11.99 -2.49 -20.64
N ASP A 21 -12.35 -2.24 -19.38
CA ASP A 21 -11.50 -1.49 -18.44
C ASP A 21 -10.20 -2.24 -18.16
N ARG A 22 -9.13 -1.45 -17.94
CA ARG A 22 -7.83 -1.95 -17.49
C ARG A 22 -7.90 -2.45 -16.05
N TYR A 23 -6.91 -3.23 -15.64
CA TYR A 23 -6.92 -3.93 -14.34
C TYR A 23 -6.86 -2.97 -13.15
N SER A 24 -6.16 -1.84 -13.29
CA SER A 24 -6.16 -0.70 -12.37
C SER A 24 -7.55 -0.32 -11.86
N ILE A 25 -8.59 -0.45 -12.70
CA ILE A 25 -10.00 -0.21 -12.35
C ILE A 25 -10.72 -1.53 -12.10
N ARG A 26 -10.68 -2.44 -13.07
CA ARG A 26 -11.54 -3.64 -13.07
C ARG A 26 -11.21 -4.65 -11.98
N THR A 27 -9.95 -4.71 -11.54
CA THR A 27 -9.50 -5.64 -10.51
C THR A 27 -9.17 -4.95 -9.19
N ALA A 28 -9.61 -3.70 -9.01
CA ALA A 28 -9.22 -2.90 -7.84
C ALA A 28 -9.69 -3.52 -6.52
N SER A 29 -10.90 -4.09 -6.49
CA SER A 29 -11.41 -4.76 -5.29
C SER A 29 -10.63 -6.04 -4.98
N GLN A 30 -10.27 -6.83 -6.00
CA GLN A 30 -9.46 -8.04 -5.81
C GLN A 30 -8.02 -7.71 -5.39
N TRP A 31 -7.49 -6.55 -5.80
CA TRP A 31 -6.18 -6.07 -5.36
C TRP A 31 -6.20 -5.56 -3.91
N LEU A 32 -7.22 -4.79 -3.52
CA LEU A 32 -7.31 -4.16 -2.21
C LEU A 32 -7.87 -5.07 -1.11
N GLY A 33 -8.63 -6.12 -1.45
CA GLY A 33 -9.19 -7.05 -0.47
C GLY A 33 -8.15 -7.64 0.49
N PRO A 34 -7.12 -8.33 -0.03
CA PRO A 34 -6.05 -8.90 0.80
C PRO A 34 -5.28 -7.85 1.61
N VAL A 35 -5.11 -6.64 1.05
CA VAL A 35 -4.46 -5.51 1.75
C VAL A 35 -5.24 -5.13 3.01
N LEU A 36 -6.57 -5.07 2.93
CA LEU A 36 -7.42 -4.75 4.08
C LEU A 36 -7.41 -5.87 5.12
N GLU A 37 -7.35 -7.12 4.70
CA GLU A 37 -7.20 -8.29 5.58
C GLU A 37 -5.88 -8.23 6.37
N ASP A 38 -4.77 -7.92 5.69
CA ASP A 38 -3.46 -7.77 6.30
C ASP A 38 -3.40 -6.61 7.30
N LEU A 39 -3.98 -5.46 6.95
CA LEU A 39 -4.07 -4.30 7.86
C LEU A 39 -4.94 -4.61 9.09
N SER A 40 -6.04 -5.33 8.91
CA SER A 40 -6.89 -5.77 10.02
C SER A 40 -6.14 -6.68 10.98
N LEU A 41 -5.42 -7.68 10.44
CA LEU A 41 -4.59 -8.58 11.23
C LEU A 41 -3.46 -7.83 11.93
N ALA A 42 -2.77 -6.91 11.25
CA ALA A 42 -1.72 -6.10 11.85
C ALA A 42 -2.24 -5.27 13.03
N ASN A 43 -3.42 -4.65 12.88
CA ASN A 43 -4.06 -3.92 13.96
C ASN A 43 -4.38 -4.81 15.16
N SER A 44 -4.92 -6.01 14.94
CA SER A 44 -5.16 -6.98 16.03
C SER A 44 -3.87 -7.43 16.71
N GLN A 45 -2.81 -7.71 15.94
CA GLN A 45 -1.51 -8.10 16.48
C GLN A 45 -0.91 -7.01 17.38
N ILE A 46 -0.90 -5.76 16.91
CA ILE A 46 -0.40 -4.62 17.68
C ILE A 46 -1.27 -4.39 18.93
N THR A 47 -2.60 -4.46 18.78
CA THR A 47 -3.53 -4.26 19.90
C THR A 47 -3.30 -5.28 21.01
N ILE A 48 -3.12 -6.56 20.66
CA ILE A 48 -2.84 -7.62 21.64
C ILE A 48 -1.51 -7.35 22.32
N GLU A 49 -0.45 -7.09 21.56
CA GLU A 49 0.89 -6.92 22.12
C GLU A 49 1.00 -5.71 23.05
N LEU A 50 0.34 -4.59 22.71
CA LEU A 50 0.27 -3.40 23.56
C LEU A 50 -0.38 -3.67 24.92
N ASN A 51 -1.16 -4.75 25.04
CA ASN A 51 -1.85 -5.16 26.26
C ASN A 51 -1.28 -6.48 26.84
N SER A 52 -0.14 -6.96 26.34
CA SER A 52 0.54 -8.17 26.81
C SER A 52 1.50 -7.86 27.95
N ALA A 53 1.72 -8.82 28.85
CA ALA A 53 2.85 -8.81 29.78
C ALA A 53 4.09 -9.36 29.07
N THR A 54 5.00 -8.46 28.68
CA THR A 54 6.21 -8.77 27.89
C THR A 54 7.49 -8.80 28.72
N ASP A 55 7.42 -8.58 30.03
CA ASP A 55 8.55 -8.68 30.93
C ASP A 55 8.93 -10.15 31.20
N ASN A 56 10.08 -10.34 31.84
CA ASN A 56 10.50 -11.63 32.34
C ASN A 56 11.34 -11.40 33.61
N SER A 57 11.02 -12.02 34.75
CA SER A 57 10.06 -13.12 34.95
C SER A 57 8.68 -12.64 35.42
N LEU A 58 7.62 -13.35 35.03
CA LEU A 58 6.26 -13.04 35.47
C LEU A 58 5.99 -13.61 36.87
N ILE A 59 5.04 -13.01 37.58
CA ILE A 59 4.59 -13.49 38.90
C ILE A 59 3.16 -14.01 38.77
N ASP A 60 2.96 -15.30 39.04
CA ASP A 60 1.64 -15.90 39.18
C ASP A 60 1.20 -15.84 40.65
N ALA A 61 0.38 -14.84 40.95
CA ALA A 61 -0.21 -14.61 42.27
C ALA A 61 -1.60 -15.23 42.43
N SER A 62 -2.08 -16.03 41.46
CA SER A 62 -3.39 -16.69 41.54
C SER A 62 -3.42 -17.87 42.53
N ILE A 63 -2.23 -18.35 42.91
CA ILE A 63 -2.03 -19.46 43.84
C ILE A 63 -1.55 -18.98 45.22
N PRO A 64 -1.79 -19.75 46.32
CA PRO A 64 -1.47 -19.31 47.68
C PRO A 64 0.01 -18.97 47.95
N GLN A 65 0.92 -19.51 47.14
CA GLN A 65 2.35 -19.20 47.18
C GLN A 65 2.74 -18.63 45.81
N PRO A 66 2.97 -17.31 45.69
CA PRO A 66 3.29 -16.69 44.41
C PRO A 66 4.46 -17.39 43.72
N ARG A 67 4.29 -17.72 42.44
CA ARG A 67 5.30 -18.43 41.65
C ARG A 67 5.90 -17.52 40.60
N LEU A 68 7.23 -17.53 40.50
CA LEU A 68 7.94 -16.92 39.38
C LEU A 68 7.84 -17.82 38.14
N VAL A 69 7.44 -17.23 37.02
CA VAL A 69 7.32 -17.88 35.72
C VAL A 69 8.36 -17.26 34.78
N HIS A 70 9.37 -18.05 34.44
CA HIS A 70 10.38 -17.70 33.44
C HIS A 70 9.83 -18.05 32.04
N ALA A 71 9.80 -17.08 31.14
CA ALA A 71 9.25 -17.23 29.79
C ALA A 71 9.97 -16.33 28.78
N GLY A 72 9.55 -16.41 27.52
CA GLY A 72 10.09 -15.65 26.40
C GLY A 72 9.18 -14.53 25.88
N ASN A 73 8.27 -14.02 26.71
CA ASN A 73 7.23 -13.05 26.27
C ASN A 73 7.82 -11.73 25.72
N PHE A 74 9.06 -11.41 26.05
CA PHE A 74 9.79 -10.28 25.45
C PHE A 74 10.07 -10.47 23.95
N GLN A 75 9.89 -11.68 23.40
CA GLN A 75 9.99 -11.97 21.97
C GLN A 75 8.69 -11.62 21.23
N ALA A 76 8.38 -10.32 21.15
CA ALA A 76 7.26 -9.70 20.42
C ALA A 76 7.34 -9.83 18.88
N LYS A 77 7.54 -11.04 18.33
CA LYS A 77 7.59 -11.29 16.87
C LYS A 77 6.32 -10.85 16.14
N ALA A 78 5.19 -10.81 16.85
CA ALA A 78 3.92 -10.29 16.36
C ALA A 78 4.05 -8.84 15.87
N ILE A 79 4.82 -7.97 16.54
CA ILE A 79 5.04 -6.59 16.10
C ILE A 79 5.77 -6.55 14.77
N THR A 80 6.86 -7.31 14.61
CA THR A 80 7.59 -7.36 13.33
C THR A 80 6.67 -7.83 12.21
N SER A 81 5.85 -8.85 12.47
CA SER A 81 4.87 -9.34 11.49
C SER A 81 3.81 -8.29 11.14
N ALA A 82 3.37 -7.48 12.11
CA ALA A 82 2.37 -6.44 11.89
C ALA A 82 2.92 -5.25 11.10
N VAL A 83 4.08 -4.71 11.48
CA VAL A 83 4.65 -3.53 10.81
C VAL A 83 5.13 -3.85 9.39
N GLU A 84 5.59 -5.07 9.12
CA GLU A 84 5.89 -5.50 7.74
C GLU A 84 4.63 -5.60 6.87
N LYS A 85 3.51 -6.11 7.40
CA LYS A 85 2.22 -6.10 6.69
C LYS A 85 1.76 -4.68 6.38
N ILE A 86 1.86 -3.76 7.34
CA ILE A 86 1.48 -2.35 7.15
C ILE A 86 2.29 -1.74 6.00
N ARG A 87 3.61 -1.97 5.98
CA ARG A 87 4.51 -1.42 4.96
C ARG A 87 4.27 -2.02 3.57
N GLN A 88 4.06 -3.33 3.47
CA GLN A 88 3.70 -4.02 2.22
C GLN A 88 2.32 -3.59 1.72
N SER A 89 1.38 -3.37 2.64
CA SER A 89 0.05 -2.84 2.35
C SER A 89 0.11 -1.43 1.77
N ALA A 90 0.92 -0.54 2.35
CA ALA A 90 1.14 0.80 1.81
C ALA A 90 1.71 0.73 0.38
N GLN A 91 2.71 -0.11 0.12
CA GLN A 91 3.25 -0.29 -1.22
C GLN A 91 2.19 -0.80 -2.21
N SER A 92 1.37 -1.77 -1.81
CA SER A 92 0.30 -2.32 -2.65
C SER A 92 -0.77 -1.28 -2.97
N MET A 93 -1.21 -0.49 -1.99
CA MET A 93 -2.14 0.62 -2.21
C MET A 93 -1.51 1.70 -3.12
N GLY A 94 -0.25 2.06 -2.88
CA GLY A 94 0.49 3.00 -3.72
C GLY A 94 0.58 2.52 -5.17
N ARG A 95 0.76 1.22 -5.40
CA ARG A 95 0.87 0.66 -6.76
C ARG A 95 -0.41 0.79 -7.57
N ILE A 96 -1.58 0.60 -6.95
CA ILE A 96 -2.86 0.76 -7.64
C ILE A 96 -3.21 2.24 -7.85
N LEU A 97 -2.97 3.11 -6.86
CA LEU A 97 -3.14 4.56 -7.02
C LEU A 97 -2.27 5.11 -8.15
N PHE A 98 -1.01 4.68 -8.20
CA PHE A 98 -0.11 5.02 -9.29
C PHE A 98 -0.69 4.56 -10.64
N ALA A 99 -1.09 3.29 -10.76
CA ALA A 99 -1.63 2.76 -12.02
C ALA A 99 -2.86 3.54 -12.51
N GLN A 100 -3.77 3.88 -11.60
CA GLN A 100 -4.96 4.69 -11.90
C GLN A 100 -4.58 6.11 -12.30
N CYS A 101 -3.65 6.75 -11.58
CA CYS A 101 -3.17 8.10 -11.86
C CYS A 101 -2.54 8.21 -13.26
N ILE A 102 -1.63 7.30 -13.62
CA ILE A 102 -0.96 7.36 -14.93
C ILE A 102 -1.95 7.07 -16.06
N GLU A 103 -2.94 6.20 -15.83
CA GLU A 103 -4.00 5.93 -16.80
C GLU A 103 -4.85 7.16 -17.11
N LEU A 104 -5.13 8.00 -16.10
CA LEU A 104 -5.85 9.27 -16.25
C LEU A 104 -5.02 10.31 -17.00
N ILE A 105 -3.73 10.44 -16.66
CA ILE A 105 -2.82 11.46 -17.21
C ILE A 105 -2.46 11.18 -18.68
N ASN A 106 -2.45 9.91 -19.09
CA ASN A 106 -2.04 9.50 -20.44
C ASN A 106 -3.21 9.50 -21.44
N ALA A 107 -3.17 10.41 -22.43
CA ALA A 107 -4.17 10.53 -23.50
C ALA A 107 -4.44 9.24 -24.28
N ALA A 108 -3.45 8.33 -24.38
CA ALA A 108 -3.61 7.06 -25.08
C ALA A 108 -4.47 6.05 -24.29
N THR A 109 -4.63 6.24 -22.97
CA THR A 109 -5.33 5.31 -22.09
C THR A 109 -6.56 5.91 -21.42
N SER A 110 -6.63 7.24 -21.33
CA SER A 110 -7.63 8.01 -20.58
C SER A 110 -8.97 8.20 -21.28
N ARG A 111 -9.21 7.52 -22.41
CA ARG A 111 -10.49 7.50 -23.15
C ARG A 111 -11.05 8.89 -23.50
N GLY A 112 -10.20 9.75 -24.07
CA GLY A 112 -10.61 11.06 -24.58
C GLY A 112 -10.32 12.23 -23.64
N LEU A 113 -9.65 11.99 -22.51
CA LEU A 113 -9.09 13.09 -21.72
C LEU A 113 -7.83 13.67 -22.41
N PRO A 114 -7.60 14.98 -22.31
CA PRO A 114 -6.41 15.60 -22.85
C PRO A 114 -5.15 15.04 -22.17
N ARG A 115 -4.04 14.99 -22.91
CA ARG A 115 -2.73 14.61 -22.37
C ARG A 115 -2.41 15.50 -21.17
N ILE A 116 -1.92 14.93 -20.07
CA ILE A 116 -1.52 15.70 -18.87
C ILE A 116 -2.71 16.48 -18.28
N LEU A 117 -3.95 16.03 -18.55
CA LEU A 117 -5.17 16.66 -18.03
C LEU A 117 -5.17 18.20 -18.19
N LEU A 118 -4.65 18.67 -19.33
CA LEU A 118 -4.49 20.09 -19.60
C LEU A 118 -5.82 20.83 -19.41
N ALA A 119 -5.81 21.80 -18.48
CA ALA A 119 -6.95 22.67 -18.18
C ALA A 119 -7.01 23.91 -19.08
N ALA A 120 -5.90 24.22 -19.77
CA ALA A 120 -5.71 25.38 -20.64
C ALA A 120 -4.79 24.97 -21.80
N GLU A 121 -4.42 25.92 -22.66
CA GLU A 121 -3.48 25.68 -23.76
C GLU A 121 -2.18 25.02 -23.26
N ALA A 122 -1.64 24.10 -24.07
CA ALA A 122 -0.49 23.27 -23.68
C ALA A 122 0.78 24.08 -23.34
N SER A 123 0.86 25.34 -23.75
CA SER A 123 1.93 26.29 -23.42
C SER A 123 1.83 26.90 -22.02
N GLU A 124 0.67 26.78 -21.36
CA GLU A 124 0.33 27.56 -20.16
C GLU A 124 0.10 26.71 -18.90
N SER A 125 -0.08 25.38 -19.03
CA SER A 125 -0.31 24.50 -17.88
C SER A 125 0.50 23.21 -17.95
N PHE A 126 1.29 22.95 -16.90
CA PHE A 126 2.14 21.75 -16.77
C PHE A 126 1.91 20.99 -15.46
N ILE A 127 0.84 21.34 -14.72
CA ILE A 127 0.64 20.93 -13.32
C ILE A 127 0.74 19.41 -13.14
N THR A 128 0.07 18.63 -13.99
CA THR A 128 0.06 17.16 -13.81
C THR A 128 1.30 16.46 -14.36
N LYS A 129 2.19 17.16 -15.07
CA LYS A 129 3.48 16.60 -15.49
C LYS A 129 4.42 16.45 -14.28
N GLY A 130 4.39 17.40 -13.35
CA GLY A 130 5.05 17.28 -12.06
C GLY A 130 4.45 16.16 -11.21
N THR A 131 3.12 16.01 -11.26
CA THR A 131 2.41 14.91 -10.60
C THR A 131 2.87 13.54 -11.10
N ASP A 132 3.02 13.35 -12.41
CA ASP A 132 3.52 12.09 -13.00
C ASP A 132 4.90 11.71 -12.42
N ILE A 133 5.85 12.64 -12.39
CA ILE A 133 7.19 12.42 -11.83
C ILE A 133 7.10 12.11 -10.32
N LEU A 134 6.29 12.86 -9.57
CA LEU A 134 6.11 12.68 -8.13
C LEU A 134 5.54 11.30 -7.79
N VAL A 135 4.49 10.86 -8.49
CA VAL A 135 3.88 9.56 -8.17
C VAL A 135 4.81 8.39 -8.54
N VAL A 136 5.65 8.55 -9.58
CA VAL A 136 6.72 7.59 -9.91
C VAL A 136 7.75 7.51 -8.79
N SER A 137 8.21 8.64 -8.24
CA SER A 137 9.22 8.63 -7.18
C SER A 137 8.66 8.00 -5.90
N LEU A 138 7.46 8.39 -5.48
CA LEU A 138 6.83 7.89 -4.26
C LEU A 138 6.55 6.38 -4.32
N VAL A 139 6.03 5.87 -5.44
CA VAL A 139 5.77 4.42 -5.56
C VAL A 139 7.07 3.60 -5.61
N SER A 140 8.15 4.18 -6.15
CA SER A 140 9.48 3.54 -6.18
C SER A 140 10.08 3.45 -4.77
N GLU A 141 9.96 4.53 -3.99
CA GLU A 141 10.43 4.58 -2.61
C GLU A 141 9.63 3.64 -1.69
N LEU A 142 8.29 3.62 -1.81
CA LEU A 142 7.45 2.62 -1.14
C LEU A 142 7.85 1.18 -1.53
N GLY A 143 8.21 0.97 -2.80
CA GLY A 143 8.77 -0.30 -3.28
C GLY A 143 10.00 -0.72 -2.50
N PHE A 144 10.97 0.18 -2.33
CA PHE A 144 12.17 -0.09 -1.55
C PHE A 144 11.87 -0.33 -0.06
N HIS A 145 11.01 0.49 0.54
CA HIS A 145 10.62 0.35 1.94
C HIS A 145 9.94 -0.99 2.19
N SER A 146 9.14 -1.52 1.26
CA SER A 146 8.39 -2.78 1.43
C SER A 146 9.24 -4.04 1.67
N ASN A 147 10.55 -3.97 1.46
CA ASN A 147 11.45 -5.09 1.74
C ASN A 147 11.40 -5.51 3.22
N PRO A 148 11.39 -6.83 3.51
CA PRO A 148 11.32 -7.33 4.88
C PRO A 148 12.65 -7.09 5.62
N VAL A 149 12.56 -6.66 6.87
CA VAL A 149 13.70 -6.55 7.79
C VAL A 149 13.95 -7.89 8.46
N ALA A 150 12.89 -8.67 8.70
CA ALA A 150 12.93 -9.95 9.39
C ALA A 150 13.88 -11.00 8.76
N SER A 151 14.21 -10.88 7.47
CA SER A 151 15.19 -11.76 6.80
C SER A 151 16.64 -11.47 7.17
N HIS A 152 16.90 -10.38 7.89
CA HIS A 152 18.25 -9.92 8.24
C HIS A 152 18.64 -10.24 9.69
N VAL A 153 17.85 -11.06 10.39
CA VAL A 153 18.15 -11.49 11.77
C VAL A 153 19.53 -12.12 11.85
N GLN A 154 20.33 -11.65 12.81
CA GLN A 154 21.64 -12.19 13.16
C GLN A 154 21.61 -12.72 14.59
N ALA A 155 22.43 -13.73 14.87
CA ALA A 155 22.64 -14.16 16.24
C ALA A 155 23.31 -13.04 17.06
N ALA A 156 22.83 -12.85 18.28
CA ALA A 156 23.34 -11.84 19.20
C ALA A 156 23.60 -12.46 20.58
N GLU A 157 24.37 -11.73 21.40
CA GLU A 157 24.63 -12.08 22.81
C GLU A 157 25.21 -13.50 22.94
N ILE A 158 26.32 -13.76 22.24
CA ILE A 158 27.05 -15.04 22.29
C ILE A 158 26.08 -16.22 22.03
N ASP A 159 25.32 -16.11 20.94
CA ASP A 159 24.32 -17.07 20.46
C ASP A 159 23.11 -17.36 21.39
N ASN A 160 23.03 -16.74 22.56
CA ASN A 160 21.84 -16.85 23.41
C ASN A 160 20.60 -16.25 22.73
N GLN A 161 20.78 -15.20 21.93
CA GLN A 161 19.73 -14.60 21.09
C GLN A 161 19.93 -14.96 19.61
N ALA A 162 20.01 -16.26 19.32
CA ALA A 162 20.12 -16.79 17.96
C ALA A 162 18.95 -16.37 17.05
N VAL A 163 17.78 -16.06 17.63
CA VAL A 163 16.66 -15.43 16.94
C VAL A 163 16.20 -14.19 17.71
N ASN A 164 15.91 -13.12 16.98
CA ASN A 164 15.39 -11.89 17.53
C ASN A 164 14.44 -11.23 16.51
N LEU A 165 13.66 -10.28 17.00
CA LEU A 165 12.50 -9.75 16.30
C LEU A 165 12.81 -8.58 15.36
N LEU A 166 13.86 -7.80 15.62
CA LEU A 166 14.15 -6.53 14.93
C LEU A 166 12.93 -5.59 14.83
N ALA A 167 11.95 -5.71 15.73
CA ALA A 167 10.64 -5.07 15.59
C ALA A 167 10.74 -3.54 15.52
N LEU A 168 11.56 -2.92 16.37
CA LEU A 168 11.75 -1.47 16.35
C LEU A 168 12.40 -0.98 15.06
N ILE A 169 13.35 -1.75 14.49
CA ILE A 169 13.98 -1.42 13.21
C ILE A 169 12.93 -1.51 12.09
N SER A 170 12.14 -2.57 12.06
CA SER A 170 11.08 -2.71 11.05
C SER A 170 9.97 -1.66 11.21
N ALA A 171 9.63 -1.30 12.45
CA ALA A 171 8.69 -0.22 12.74
C ALA A 171 9.23 1.13 12.23
N HIS A 172 10.51 1.43 12.43
CA HIS A 172 11.14 2.66 11.95
C HIS A 172 10.96 2.85 10.44
N TYR A 173 11.29 1.83 9.63
CA TYR A 173 11.07 1.90 8.17
C TYR A 173 9.58 1.97 7.77
N THR A 174 8.68 1.54 8.65
CA THR A 174 7.23 1.59 8.42
C THR A 174 6.67 3.00 8.68
N LEU A 175 7.28 3.79 9.57
CA LEU A 175 6.78 5.12 9.94
C LEU A 175 6.74 6.12 8.78
N ASP A 176 7.60 5.95 7.77
CA ASP A 176 7.62 6.86 6.61
C ASP A 176 6.56 6.49 5.56
N SER A 177 6.03 5.27 5.60
CA SER A 177 5.10 4.76 4.58
C SER A 177 3.74 5.49 4.56
N PRO A 178 3.11 5.85 5.70
CA PRO A 178 1.89 6.63 5.71
C PRO A 178 2.01 8.01 5.04
N GLU A 179 3.14 8.70 5.21
CA GLU A 179 3.36 10.03 4.62
C GLU A 179 3.42 9.93 3.08
N MET A 180 4.24 9.00 2.54
CA MET A 180 4.29 8.74 1.10
C MET A 180 2.93 8.32 0.54
N GLN A 181 2.21 7.46 1.26
CA GLN A 181 0.87 7.02 0.88
C GLN A 181 -0.13 8.19 0.84
N SER A 182 -0.04 9.12 1.80
CA SER A 182 -0.85 10.35 1.84
C SER A 182 -0.57 11.25 0.63
N GLN A 183 0.71 11.42 0.29
CA GLN A 183 1.11 12.21 -0.87
C GLN A 183 0.64 11.58 -2.19
N LEU A 184 0.75 10.25 -2.35
CA LEU A 184 0.20 9.53 -3.50
C LEU A 184 -1.33 9.67 -3.61
N SER A 185 -2.03 9.52 -2.48
CA SER A 185 -3.49 9.65 -2.42
C SER A 185 -3.93 11.07 -2.79
N THR A 186 -3.21 12.07 -2.30
CA THR A 186 -3.45 13.49 -2.61
C THR A 186 -3.21 13.78 -4.09
N ALA A 187 -2.09 13.31 -4.65
CA ALA A 187 -1.78 13.46 -6.07
C ALA A 187 -2.86 12.83 -6.96
N HIS A 188 -3.29 11.61 -6.62
CA HIS A 188 -4.37 10.94 -7.33
C HIS A 188 -5.71 11.68 -7.20
N PHE A 189 -6.05 12.15 -5.99
CA PHE A 189 -7.27 12.92 -5.75
C PHE A 189 -7.30 14.22 -6.57
N VAL A 190 -6.20 14.97 -6.62
CA VAL A 190 -6.08 16.18 -7.45
C VAL A 190 -6.27 15.85 -8.92
N ALA A 191 -5.66 14.76 -9.43
CA ALA A 191 -5.85 14.33 -10.81
C ALA A 191 -7.31 13.99 -11.12
N VAL A 192 -8.01 13.28 -10.23
CA VAL A 192 -9.44 12.98 -10.37
C VAL A 192 -10.29 14.25 -10.36
N CYS A 193 -10.03 15.18 -9.43
CA CYS A 193 -10.73 16.46 -9.39
C CYS A 193 -10.54 17.28 -10.67
N GLN A 194 -9.33 17.26 -11.25
CA GLN A 194 -9.05 17.92 -12.52
C GLN A 194 -9.87 17.34 -13.69
N VAL A 195 -10.16 16.03 -13.64
CA VAL A 195 -11.03 15.37 -14.64
C VAL A 195 -12.48 15.77 -14.49
N LEU A 196 -12.98 15.87 -13.25
CA LEU A 196 -14.38 16.16 -12.94
C LEU A 196 -14.70 17.67 -12.95
N GLY A 197 -13.69 18.51 -12.83
CA GLY A 197 -13.84 19.97 -12.81
C GLY A 197 -14.40 20.53 -14.12
N PRO A 198 -14.95 21.77 -14.07
CA PRO A 198 -15.40 22.45 -15.28
C PRO A 198 -14.23 22.60 -16.26
N LYS A 199 -14.49 22.22 -17.53
CA LYS A 199 -13.57 22.41 -18.65
C LYS A 199 -13.83 23.75 -19.33
#